data_AF-A0A1X0QH73-F1
#
_entry.id   AF-A0A1X0QH73-F1
#
_cell.length_a   1.000
_cell.length_b   1.000
_cell.length_c   1.000
_cell.angle_alpha   90.00
_cell.angle_beta   90.00
_cell.angle_gamma   90.00
#
_symmetry.space_group_name_H-M   'P 1'
#
loop_
_entity.id
_entity.type
_entity.pdbx_description
1 polymer ?
#
loop_
_entity_poly.entity_id
_entity_poly.type
_entity_poly.pdbx_seq_one_letter_code
_entity_poly.pdbx_strand_id
1 'polypeptide(L)'
;MSTSKTKKDEDFKELRNNVYTLFYYSNKPYCLNELVLQFKGYKKTIIEKIITDLENKGLITIKLNNKTKIFHLNQSNLKYEKSEEEYKTEYETKLVELKELKSLNSTLNSKVTSFKNMLTNEEMEEKIKYFKEFLLENKNIKEGVNEEIFNKTVNNLKKINQIKLKRKRIFNDIVNGVSEGMNMKKKEFLDEVGIE
;
A
#
# COMPACT_ATOMS: atom_id res chain seq x y z
N MET A 1 7.44 15.75 -66.39
CA MET A 1 6.53 14.64 -66.05
C MET A 1 6.92 14.14 -64.67
N SER A 2 6.25 14.63 -63.62
CA SER A 2 6.51 14.17 -62.24
C SER A 2 5.18 13.79 -61.63
N THR A 3 4.98 12.49 -61.49
CA THR A 3 3.75 11.82 -61.14
C THR A 3 3.38 12.06 -59.67
N SER A 4 2.11 12.39 -59.47
CA SER A 4 1.41 12.41 -58.19
C SER A 4 1.55 11.06 -57.48
N LYS A 5 2.35 10.98 -56.41
CA LYS A 5 2.23 9.87 -55.44
C LYS A 5 0.87 10.00 -54.78
N THR A 6 0.05 8.96 -54.90
CA THR A 6 -1.30 8.97 -54.33
C THR A 6 -1.22 8.74 -52.83
N LYS A 7 -2.07 9.40 -52.03
CA LYS A 7 -2.14 9.27 -50.56
C LYS A 7 -2.13 7.81 -50.07
N LYS A 8 -2.73 6.90 -50.85
CA LYS A 8 -2.76 5.45 -50.58
C LYS A 8 -1.38 4.78 -50.59
N ASP A 9 -0.44 5.26 -51.41
CA ASP A 9 0.91 4.71 -51.48
C ASP A 9 1.76 5.13 -50.26
N GLU A 10 1.49 6.33 -49.73
CA GLU A 10 2.12 6.81 -48.51
C GLU A 10 1.61 6.03 -47.29
N ASP A 11 0.30 5.86 -47.16
CA ASP A 11 -0.33 5.07 -46.10
C ASP A 11 0.20 3.63 -46.08
N PHE A 12 0.38 3.01 -47.26
CA PHE A 12 0.94 1.66 -47.38
C PHE A 12 2.41 1.60 -46.91
N LYS A 13 3.21 2.60 -47.30
CA LYS A 13 4.63 2.67 -46.92
C LYS A 13 4.79 2.87 -45.42
N GLU A 14 3.97 3.71 -44.81
CA GLU A 14 3.94 3.93 -43.37
C GLU A 14 3.57 2.65 -42.63
N LEU A 15 2.48 1.99 -43.04
CA LEU A 15 2.07 0.72 -42.43
C LEU A 15 3.15 -0.36 -42.55
N ARG A 16 3.79 -0.49 -43.72
CA ARG A 16 4.90 -1.43 -43.91
C ARG A 16 6.05 -1.14 -42.94
N ASN A 17 6.42 0.13 -42.80
CA ASN A 17 7.49 0.51 -41.88
C ASN A 17 7.11 0.14 -40.44
N ASN A 18 5.87 0.41 -40.01
CA ASN A 18 5.38 0.05 -38.68
C ASN A 18 5.40 -1.48 -38.45
N VAL A 19 5.01 -2.27 -39.45
CA VAL A 19 5.11 -3.75 -39.38
C VAL A 19 6.56 -4.20 -39.24
N TYR A 20 7.49 -3.61 -40.01
CA TYR A 20 8.91 -3.94 -39.88
C TYR A 20 9.50 -3.52 -38.53
N THR A 21 9.15 -2.32 -38.05
CA THR A 21 9.54 -1.79 -36.74
C THR A 21 9.09 -2.73 -35.61
N LEU A 22 7.89 -3.31 -35.71
CA LEU A 22 7.44 -4.33 -34.76
C LEU A 22 8.38 -5.55 -34.73
N PHE A 23 8.74 -6.09 -35.89
CA PHE A 23 9.68 -7.22 -35.98
C PHE A 23 11.07 -6.85 -35.43
N TYR A 24 11.55 -5.65 -35.75
CA TYR A 24 12.89 -5.18 -35.34
C TYR A 24 13.02 -5.06 -33.82
N TYR A 25 12.08 -4.38 -33.15
CA TYR A 25 12.20 -4.13 -31.71
C TYR A 25 11.74 -5.29 -30.83
N SER A 26 10.75 -6.08 -31.27
CA SER A 26 10.29 -7.22 -30.47
C SER A 26 11.18 -8.44 -30.63
N ASN A 27 11.89 -8.55 -31.76
CA ASN A 27 12.55 -9.76 -32.25
C ASN A 27 11.71 -11.05 -32.10
N LYS A 28 10.39 -10.90 -32.01
CA LYS A 28 9.45 -11.97 -31.74
C LYS A 28 8.96 -12.57 -33.06
N PRO A 29 8.84 -13.90 -33.19
CA PRO A 29 8.15 -14.52 -34.31
C PRO A 29 6.64 -14.27 -34.23
N TYR A 30 6.01 -13.97 -35.37
CA TYR A 30 4.56 -13.75 -35.47
C TYR A 30 3.93 -14.64 -36.53
N CYS A 31 2.70 -15.08 -36.30
CA CYS A 31 1.83 -15.58 -37.35
C CYS A 31 0.93 -14.48 -37.91
N LEU A 32 0.28 -14.74 -39.05
CA LEU A 32 -0.54 -13.74 -39.72
C LEU A 32 -1.70 -13.24 -38.86
N ASN A 33 -2.36 -14.15 -38.13
CA ASN A 33 -3.50 -13.78 -37.28
C ASN A 33 -3.07 -12.85 -36.14
N GLU A 34 -1.88 -13.05 -35.57
CA GLU A 34 -1.33 -12.15 -34.54
C GLU A 34 -1.02 -10.76 -35.11
N LEU A 35 -0.48 -10.69 -36.34
CA LEU A 35 -0.22 -9.41 -36.98
C LEU A 35 -1.51 -8.64 -37.29
N VAL A 36 -2.55 -9.33 -37.77
CA VAL A 36 -3.87 -8.72 -37.97
C VAL A 36 -4.46 -8.21 -36.64
N LEU A 37 -4.19 -8.90 -35.53
CA LEU A 37 -4.62 -8.47 -34.21
C LEU A 37 -3.82 -7.27 -33.68
N GLN A 38 -2.52 -7.18 -33.98
CA GLN A 38 -1.67 -6.03 -33.62
C GLN A 38 -2.02 -4.79 -34.44
N PHE A 39 -2.22 -4.95 -35.75
CA PHE A 39 -2.57 -3.88 -36.68
C PHE A 39 -4.08 -3.82 -36.93
N LYS A 40 -4.85 -3.63 -35.85
CA LYS A 40 -6.31 -3.49 -35.95
C LYS A 40 -6.68 -2.32 -36.86
N GLY A 41 -7.74 -2.50 -37.65
CA GLY A 41 -8.22 -1.50 -38.61
C GLY A 41 -7.71 -1.70 -40.03
N TYR A 42 -6.72 -2.57 -40.25
CA TYR A 42 -6.25 -2.92 -41.59
C TYR A 42 -6.82 -4.25 -42.04
N LYS A 43 -7.13 -4.35 -43.35
CA LYS A 43 -7.59 -5.61 -43.95
C LYS A 43 -6.45 -6.63 -43.95
N LYS A 44 -6.77 -7.89 -43.63
CA LYS A 44 -5.83 -9.02 -43.65
C LYS A 44 -4.99 -9.08 -44.94
N THR A 45 -5.63 -8.85 -46.09
CA THR A 45 -4.96 -8.86 -47.40
C THR A 45 -3.87 -7.81 -47.56
N ILE A 46 -3.96 -6.67 -46.85
CA ILE A 46 -2.95 -5.61 -46.88
C ILE A 46 -1.73 -6.06 -46.07
N ILE A 47 -1.96 -6.65 -44.89
CA ILE A 47 -0.91 -7.20 -44.04
C ILE A 47 -0.17 -8.36 -44.74
N GLU A 48 -0.91 -9.25 -45.43
CA GLU A 48 -0.30 -10.30 -46.27
C GLU A 48 0.61 -9.72 -47.35
N LYS A 49 0.15 -8.69 -48.08
CA LYS A 49 0.97 -8.01 -49.09
C LYS A 49 2.23 -7.38 -48.51
N ILE A 50 2.13 -6.78 -47.32
CA ILE A 50 3.27 -6.19 -46.62
C ILE A 50 4.30 -7.26 -46.23
N ILE A 51 3.85 -8.40 -45.72
CA ILE A 51 4.74 -9.51 -45.36
C ILE A 51 5.47 -10.02 -46.59
N THR A 52 4.77 -10.20 -47.71
CA THR A 52 5.41 -10.59 -48.98
C THR A 52 6.40 -9.53 -49.46
N ASP A 53 6.10 -8.23 -49.35
CA ASP A 53 7.05 -7.15 -49.70
C ASP A 53 8.29 -7.16 -48.79
N LEU A 54 8.13 -7.43 -47.49
CA LEU A 54 9.24 -7.52 -46.54
C LEU A 54 10.10 -8.77 -46.74
N GLU A 55 9.47 -9.90 -47.09
CA GLU A 55 10.16 -11.15 -47.44
C GLU A 55 10.97 -10.97 -48.73
N ASN A 56 10.37 -10.38 -49.78
CA ASN A 56 11.06 -10.11 -51.05
C ASN A 56 12.27 -9.19 -50.89
N LYS A 57 12.25 -8.31 -49.87
CA LYS A 57 13.38 -7.45 -49.51
C LYS A 57 14.42 -8.13 -48.63
N GLY A 58 14.19 -9.39 -48.26
CA GLY A 58 15.05 -10.15 -47.36
C GLY A 58 15.06 -9.62 -45.92
N LEU A 59 14.11 -8.76 -45.54
CA LEU A 59 14.04 -8.15 -44.21
C LEU A 59 13.47 -9.10 -43.16
N ILE A 60 12.56 -9.98 -43.58
CA ILE A 60 11.98 -11.05 -42.77
C ILE A 60 12.15 -12.39 -43.47
N THR A 61 12.08 -13.47 -42.69
CA THR A 61 12.12 -14.83 -43.18
C THR A 61 10.81 -15.54 -42.80
N ILE A 62 10.35 -16.43 -43.68
CA ILE A 62 9.15 -17.22 -43.47
C ILE A 62 9.53 -18.67 -43.21
N LYS A 63 9.08 -19.21 -42.08
CA LYS A 63 9.22 -20.62 -41.73
C LYS A 63 7.84 -21.26 -41.65
N LEU A 64 7.66 -22.39 -42.33
CA LEU A 64 6.45 -23.19 -42.21
C LEU A 64 6.57 -24.04 -40.95
N ASN A 65 5.63 -23.88 -40.01
CA ASN A 65 5.50 -24.75 -38.85
C ASN A 65 4.15 -25.49 -38.94
N ASN A 66 4.21 -26.78 -39.27
CA ASN A 66 3.05 -27.59 -39.63
C ASN A 66 2.25 -26.96 -40.79
N LYS A 67 1.10 -26.34 -40.50
CA LYS A 67 0.22 -25.67 -41.48
C LYS A 67 0.28 -24.14 -41.40
N THR A 68 1.01 -23.58 -40.43
CA THR A 68 1.02 -22.14 -40.16
C THR A 68 2.34 -21.53 -40.61
N LYS A 69 2.26 -20.42 -41.36
CA LYS A 69 3.42 -19.61 -41.68
C LYS A 69 3.79 -18.73 -40.48
N ILE A 70 5.03 -18.85 -40.04
CA ILE A 70 5.63 -18.02 -38.99
C ILE A 70 6.62 -17.07 -39.68
N PHE A 71 6.48 -15.79 -39.36
CA PHE A 71 7.31 -14.71 -39.87
C PHE A 71 8.22 -14.23 -38.76
N HIS A 72 9.50 -14.06 -39.03
CA HIS A 72 10.44 -13.50 -38.07
C HIS A 72 11.46 -12.61 -38.78
N LEU A 73 12.08 -11.71 -38.02
CA LEU A 73 13.15 -10.86 -38.53
C LEU A 73 14.30 -11.73 -39.05
N ASN A 74 14.86 -11.35 -40.19
CA ASN A 74 16.06 -11.99 -40.72
C ASN A 74 17.27 -11.59 -39.86
N GLN A 75 17.72 -12.49 -38.99
CA GLN A 75 18.81 -12.24 -38.06
C GLN A 75 20.14 -11.99 -38.77
N SER A 76 20.33 -12.50 -39.99
CA SER A 76 21.55 -12.28 -40.77
C SER A 76 21.75 -10.81 -41.18
N ASN A 77 20.68 -10.00 -41.14
CA ASN A 77 20.76 -8.57 -41.40
C ASN A 77 21.18 -7.76 -40.18
N LEU A 78 21.17 -8.36 -38.99
CA LEU A 78 21.60 -7.71 -37.76
C LEU A 78 23.12 -7.79 -37.67
N LYS A 79 23.75 -6.61 -37.55
CA LYS A 79 25.18 -6.50 -37.28
C LYS A 79 25.35 -6.23 -35.80
N TYR A 80 26.00 -7.15 -35.12
CA TYR A 80 26.39 -6.98 -33.73
C TYR A 80 27.82 -6.43 -33.69
N GLU A 81 28.05 -5.42 -32.84
CA GLU A 81 29.37 -4.78 -32.71
C GLU A 81 30.33 -5.61 -31.87
N LYS A 82 29.80 -6.41 -30.94
CA LYS A 82 30.54 -7.23 -29.99
C LYS A 82 30.17 -8.70 -30.13
N SER A 83 31.03 -9.59 -29.63
CA SER A 83 30.72 -11.02 -29.53
C SER A 83 29.66 -11.27 -28.44
N GLU A 84 29.03 -12.45 -28.49
CA GLU A 84 28.05 -12.86 -27.48
C GLU A 84 28.69 -12.91 -26.08
N GLU A 85 29.93 -13.39 -25.99
CA GLU A 85 30.69 -13.46 -24.75
C GLU A 85 30.97 -12.06 -24.18
N GLU A 86 31.36 -11.11 -25.02
CA GLU A 86 31.60 -9.72 -24.60
C GLU A 86 30.32 -9.08 -24.04
N TYR A 87 29.18 -9.26 -24.73
CA TYR A 87 27.89 -8.78 -24.22
C TYR A 87 27.49 -9.46 -22.92
N LYS A 88 27.78 -10.75 -22.78
CA LYS A 88 27.49 -11.49 -21.54
C LYS A 88 28.30 -10.96 -20.36
N THR A 89 29.60 -10.73 -20.55
CA THR A 89 30.47 -10.16 -19.50
C THR A 89 30.05 -8.74 -19.13
N GLU A 90 29.71 -7.91 -20.11
CA GLU A 90 29.20 -6.56 -19.87
C GLU A 90 27.86 -6.58 -19.09
N TYR A 91 26.94 -7.47 -19.48
CA TYR A 91 25.67 -7.65 -18.81
C TYR A 91 25.84 -8.09 -17.35
N GLU A 92 26.71 -9.09 -17.09
CA GLU A 92 27.01 -9.56 -15.74
C GLU A 92 27.62 -8.44 -14.87
N THR A 93 28.54 -7.66 -15.45
CA THR A 93 29.12 -6.48 -14.78
C THR A 93 28.05 -5.44 -14.42
N LYS A 94 27.17 -5.12 -15.38
CA LYS A 94 26.06 -4.18 -15.15
C LYS A 94 25.04 -4.67 -14.15
N LEU A 95 24.81 -5.98 -14.06
CA LEU A 95 23.95 -6.57 -13.04
C LEU A 95 24.52 -6.41 -11.63
N VAL A 96 25.84 -6.57 -11.47
CA VAL A 96 26.52 -6.35 -10.19
C VAL A 96 26.41 -4.88 -9.80
N GLU A 97 26.75 -3.96 -10.70
CA GLU A 97 26.65 -2.51 -10.49
C GLU A 97 25.21 -2.10 -10.10
N LEU A 98 24.20 -2.63 -10.80
CA LEU A 98 22.80 -2.36 -10.50
C LEU A 98 22.39 -2.84 -9.10
N LYS A 99 22.88 -4.00 -8.65
CA LYS A 99 22.62 -4.53 -7.30
C LYS A 99 23.23 -3.63 -6.23
N GLU A 100 24.46 -3.18 -6.44
CA GLU A 100 25.17 -2.29 -5.51
C GLU A 100 24.45 -0.94 -5.39
N LEU A 101 24.09 -0.33 -6.53
CA LEU A 101 23.35 0.94 -6.54
C LEU A 101 21.97 0.81 -5.88
N LYS A 102 21.25 -0.29 -6.09
CA LYS A 102 19.96 -0.53 -5.41
C LYS A 102 20.13 -0.65 -3.89
N SER A 103 21.15 -1.36 -3.44
CA SER A 103 21.46 -1.51 -2.01
C SER A 103 21.82 -0.16 -1.37
N LEU A 104 22.68 0.61 -2.02
CA LEU A 104 23.08 1.95 -1.58
C LEU A 104 21.87 2.89 -1.53
N ASN A 105 21.03 2.89 -2.57
CA ASN A 105 19.82 3.71 -2.60
C ASN A 105 18.84 3.35 -1.49
N SER A 106 18.66 2.06 -1.19
CA SER A 106 17.82 1.61 -0.07
C SER A 106 18.32 2.14 1.28
N THR A 107 19.64 2.09 1.49
CA THR A 107 20.28 2.58 2.71
C THR A 107 20.17 4.10 2.84
N LEU A 108 20.39 4.83 1.75
CA LEU A 108 20.26 6.29 1.73
C LEU A 108 18.81 6.73 1.98
N ASN A 109 17.83 6.07 1.36
CA ASN A 109 16.42 6.36 1.59
C ASN A 109 16.00 6.10 3.05
N SER A 110 16.54 5.04 3.66
CA SER A 110 16.32 4.76 5.08
C SER A 110 16.87 5.88 5.97
N LYS A 111 18.07 6.40 5.67
CA LYS A 111 18.66 7.56 6.38
C LYS A 111 17.83 8.83 6.19
N VAL A 112 17.41 9.13 4.97
CA VAL A 112 16.57 10.31 4.67
C VAL A 112 15.25 10.23 5.43
N THR A 113 14.61 9.06 5.46
CA THR A 113 13.36 8.84 6.18
C THR A 113 13.56 9.03 7.69
N SER A 114 14.67 8.50 8.23
CA SER A 114 15.03 8.71 9.64
C SER A 114 15.18 10.20 9.96
N PHE A 115 15.94 10.96 9.15
CA PHE A 115 16.14 12.39 9.38
C PHE A 115 14.86 13.22 9.23
N LYS A 116 13.96 12.85 8.32
CA LYS A 116 12.65 13.51 8.19
C LYS A 116 11.74 13.31 9.41
N ASN A 117 11.91 12.19 10.12
CA ASN A 117 11.12 11.87 11.31
C ASN A 117 11.78 12.36 12.61
N MET A 118 13.01 12.87 12.54
CA MET A 118 13.68 13.51 13.66
C MET A 118 13.17 14.94 13.81
N LEU A 119 13.08 15.39 15.05
CA LEU A 119 12.82 16.79 15.35
C LEU A 119 14.00 17.64 14.87
N THR A 120 13.69 18.86 14.46
CA THR A 120 14.72 19.88 14.29
C THR A 120 15.37 20.21 15.64
N ASN A 121 16.57 20.80 15.60
CA ASN A 121 17.26 21.21 16.81
C ASN A 121 16.43 22.23 17.61
N GLU A 122 15.76 23.16 16.92
CA GLU A 122 14.89 24.17 17.54
C GLU A 122 13.70 23.52 18.27
N GLU A 123 12.98 22.62 17.62
CA GLU A 123 11.87 21.87 18.25
C GLU A 123 12.35 21.00 19.43
N MET A 124 13.57 20.45 19.33
CA MET A 124 14.16 19.66 20.41
C MET A 124 14.50 20.54 21.61
N GLU A 125 15.06 21.73 21.39
CA GLU A 125 15.34 22.72 22.44
C GLU A 125 14.05 23.21 23.12
N GLU A 126 13.00 23.49 22.34
CA GLU A 126 11.68 23.87 22.86
C GLU A 126 11.09 22.75 23.73
N LYS A 127 11.15 21.49 23.28
CA LYS A 127 10.67 20.35 24.08
C LYS A 127 11.50 20.16 25.36
N ILE A 128 12.82 20.31 25.29
CA ILE A 128 13.68 20.22 26.47
C ILE A 128 13.31 21.32 27.46
N LYS A 129 13.09 22.55 26.99
CA LYS A 129 12.65 23.66 27.84
C LYS A 129 11.31 23.36 28.49
N TYR A 130 10.31 22.92 27.70
CA TYR A 130 9.01 22.52 28.19
C TYR A 130 9.10 21.44 29.27
N PHE A 131 9.85 20.36 29.04
CA PHE A 131 9.99 19.29 30.04
C PHE A 131 10.71 19.77 31.31
N LYS A 132 11.69 20.67 31.20
CA LYS A 132 12.34 21.26 32.38
C LYS A 132 11.36 22.10 33.20
N GLU A 133 10.55 22.92 32.54
CA GLU A 133 9.52 23.73 33.20
C GLU A 133 8.45 22.83 33.84
N PHE A 134 7.94 21.86 33.10
CA PHE A 134 6.98 20.87 33.60
C PHE A 134 7.49 20.13 34.83
N LEU A 135 8.75 19.66 34.82
CA LEU A 135 9.34 19.00 35.98
C LEU A 135 9.50 19.93 37.18
N LEU A 136 9.79 21.22 36.93
CA LEU A 136 9.93 22.21 38.00
C LEU A 136 8.58 22.50 38.67
N GLU A 137 7.54 22.71 37.86
CA GLU A 137 6.17 22.95 38.31
C GLU A 137 5.62 21.77 39.11
N ASN A 138 5.90 20.55 38.65
CA ASN A 138 5.40 19.33 39.26
C ASN A 138 6.33 18.75 40.35
N LYS A 139 7.44 19.43 40.67
CA LYS A 139 8.46 18.95 41.63
C LYS A 139 7.90 18.69 43.04
N ASN A 140 6.84 19.39 43.42
CA ASN A 140 6.21 19.30 44.73
C ASN A 140 5.05 18.31 44.79
N ILE A 141 4.67 17.68 43.68
CA ILE A 141 3.67 16.61 43.67
C ILE A 141 4.34 15.34 44.24
N LYS A 142 4.12 15.11 45.54
CA LYS A 142 4.70 13.97 46.26
C LYS A 142 3.83 12.71 46.21
N GLU A 143 2.53 12.89 45.98
CA GLU A 143 1.55 11.79 45.99
C GLU A 143 0.65 11.88 44.76
N GLY A 144 0.78 10.90 43.88
CA GLY A 144 -0.19 10.61 42.83
C GLY A 144 -0.96 9.35 43.22
N VAL A 145 -2.28 9.36 43.04
CA VAL A 145 -3.07 8.13 43.21
C VAL A 145 -3.07 7.39 41.89
N ASN A 146 -2.73 6.10 41.90
CA ASN A 146 -2.90 5.26 40.73
C ASN A 146 -4.38 5.27 40.32
N GLU A 147 -4.65 5.61 39.06
CA GLU A 147 -5.99 5.74 38.50
C GLU A 147 -6.85 4.49 38.73
N GLU A 148 -6.27 3.30 38.62
CA GLU A 148 -6.97 2.03 38.86
C GLU A 148 -7.43 1.91 40.32
N ILE A 149 -6.57 2.28 41.27
CA ILE A 149 -6.87 2.26 42.70
C ILE A 149 -7.95 3.29 43.03
N PHE A 150 -7.86 4.48 42.45
CA PHE A 150 -8.86 5.53 42.61
C PHE A 150 -10.23 5.05 42.12
N ASN A 151 -10.30 4.54 40.88
CA ASN A 151 -11.53 4.06 40.27
C ASN A 151 -12.14 2.88 41.04
N LYS A 152 -11.32 1.93 41.52
CA LYS A 152 -11.78 0.82 42.36
C LYS A 152 -12.37 1.31 43.68
N THR A 153 -11.72 2.28 44.32
CA THR A 153 -12.18 2.86 45.59
C THR A 153 -13.50 3.60 45.43
N VAL A 154 -13.62 4.43 44.38
CA VAL A 154 -14.86 5.13 44.04
C VAL A 154 -16.01 4.16 43.78
N ASN A 155 -15.75 3.08 43.02
CA ASN A 155 -16.76 2.06 42.74
C ASN A 155 -17.17 1.28 43.99
N ASN A 156 -16.24 0.99 44.89
CA ASN A 156 -16.54 0.36 46.18
C ASN A 156 -17.40 1.28 47.07
N LEU A 157 -17.09 2.57 47.14
CA LEU A 157 -17.91 3.54 47.88
C LEU A 157 -19.34 3.62 47.32
N LYS A 158 -19.51 3.60 46.00
CA LYS A 158 -20.83 3.54 45.37
C LYS A 158 -21.60 2.29 45.78
N LYS A 159 -20.96 1.12 45.76
CA LYS A 159 -21.58 -0.15 46.19
C LYS A 159 -21.98 -0.13 47.67
N ILE A 160 -21.11 0.35 48.54
CA ILE A 160 -21.37 0.47 49.98
C ILE A 160 -22.57 1.39 50.23
N ASN A 161 -22.62 2.54 49.55
CA ASN A 161 -23.75 3.47 49.68
C ASN A 161 -25.07 2.85 49.18
N GLN A 162 -25.06 2.10 48.08
CA GLN A 162 -26.24 1.38 47.61
C GLN A 162 -26.71 0.32 48.62
N ILE A 163 -25.79 -0.45 49.22
CA ILE A 163 -26.12 -1.44 50.25
C ILE A 163 -26.70 -0.75 51.48
N LYS A 164 -26.09 0.36 51.93
CA LYS A 164 -26.57 1.16 53.06
C LYS A 164 -28.01 1.66 52.83
N LEU A 165 -28.31 2.18 51.64
CA LEU A 165 -29.65 2.63 51.29
C LEU A 165 -30.67 1.48 51.27
N LYS A 166 -30.32 0.33 50.67
CA LYS A 166 -31.18 -0.86 50.64
C LYS A 166 -31.47 -1.37 52.05
N ARG A 167 -30.44 -1.51 52.89
CA ARG A 167 -30.59 -1.97 54.28
C ARG A 167 -31.43 -1.00 55.11
N LYS A 168 -31.21 0.31 54.96
CA LYS A 168 -32.04 1.32 55.65
C LYS A 168 -33.50 1.25 55.22
N ARG A 169 -33.79 0.97 53.95
CA ARG A 169 -35.16 0.77 53.46
C ARG A 169 -35.80 -0.47 54.10
N ILE A 170 -35.15 -1.63 53.99
CA ILE A 170 -35.66 -2.88 54.58
C ILE A 170 -35.89 -2.72 56.08
N PHE A 171 -34.94 -2.12 56.79
CA PHE A 171 -35.07 -1.82 58.21
C PHE A 171 -36.31 -0.95 58.48
N ASN A 172 -36.48 0.14 57.73
CA ASN A 172 -37.66 0.99 57.87
C ASN A 172 -38.97 0.26 57.59
N ASP A 173 -39.02 -0.59 56.57
CA ASP A 173 -40.22 -1.34 56.20
C ASP A 173 -40.62 -2.32 57.32
N ILE A 174 -39.63 -3.04 57.89
CA ILE A 174 -39.84 -3.95 59.03
C ILE A 174 -40.31 -3.17 60.26
N VAL A 175 -39.59 -2.11 60.63
CA VAL A 175 -39.92 -1.30 61.80
C VAL A 175 -41.32 -0.71 61.68
N ASN A 176 -41.69 -0.20 60.51
CA ASN A 176 -43.02 0.34 60.27
C ASN A 176 -44.08 -0.76 60.45
N GLY A 177 -43.92 -1.92 59.81
CA GLY A 177 -44.89 -3.02 59.91
C GLY A 177 -45.05 -3.56 61.33
N VAL A 178 -43.97 -3.66 62.10
CA VAL A 178 -44.05 -4.08 63.51
C VAL A 178 -44.70 -2.99 64.37
N SER A 179 -44.31 -1.73 64.20
CA SER A 179 -44.87 -0.61 64.96
C SER A 179 -46.37 -0.44 64.71
N GLU A 180 -46.83 -0.64 63.48
CA GLU A 180 -48.25 -0.64 63.12
C GLU A 180 -49.00 -1.82 63.76
N GLY A 181 -48.41 -3.03 63.73
CA GLY A 181 -48.98 -4.21 64.39
C GLY A 181 -49.08 -4.09 65.92
N MET A 182 -48.18 -3.33 66.55
CA MET A 182 -48.18 -3.03 67.99
C MET A 182 -48.96 -1.76 68.34
N ASN A 183 -49.48 -1.04 67.33
CA ASN A 183 -50.19 0.25 67.47
C ASN A 183 -49.36 1.34 68.20
N MET A 184 -48.05 1.38 67.94
CA MET A 184 -47.09 2.32 68.54
C MET A 184 -46.46 3.21 67.46
N LYS A 185 -45.98 4.40 67.85
CA LYS A 185 -45.21 5.23 66.90
C LYS A 185 -43.82 4.64 66.72
N LYS A 186 -43.32 4.67 65.49
CA LYS A 186 -41.98 4.21 65.10
C LYS A 186 -40.86 4.62 66.08
N LYS A 187 -40.85 5.87 66.52
CA LYS A 187 -39.82 6.39 67.42
C LYS A 187 -39.88 5.74 68.80
N GLU A 188 -41.08 5.60 69.35
CA GLU A 188 -41.32 4.96 70.65
C GLU A 188 -40.91 3.49 70.60
N PHE A 189 -41.23 2.79 69.49
CA PHE A 189 -40.79 1.41 69.27
C PHE A 189 -39.26 1.30 69.20
N LEU A 190 -38.58 2.16 68.42
CA LEU A 190 -37.12 2.14 68.29
C LEU A 190 -36.40 2.41 69.62
N ASP A 191 -36.91 3.36 70.40
CA ASP A 191 -36.39 3.69 71.73
C ASP A 191 -36.59 2.50 72.71
N GLU A 192 -37.72 1.79 72.64
CA GLU A 192 -38.02 0.63 73.48
C GLU A 192 -37.15 -0.60 73.16
N VAL A 193 -36.84 -0.84 71.88
CA VAL A 193 -35.95 -1.94 71.46
C VAL A 193 -34.46 -1.57 71.49
N GLY A 194 -34.12 -0.33 71.86
CA GLY A 194 -32.74 0.15 72.03
C GLY A 194 -31.96 0.32 70.73
N ILE A 195 -32.63 0.73 69.63
CA ILE A 195 -31.99 0.97 68.34
C ILE A 195 -31.95 2.48 68.03
N GLU A 196 -30.75 3.02 67.82
CA GLU A 196 -30.48 4.41 67.38
C GLU A 196 -30.37 4.56 65.84
#